data_AF-E1KNZ3-F1
#
_entry.id   AF-E1KNZ3-F1
#
_cell.length_a   1.000
_cell.length_b   1.000
_cell.length_c   1.000
_cell.angle_alpha   90.00
_cell.angle_beta   90.00
_cell.angle_gamma   90.00
#
_symmetry.space_group_name_H-M   'P 1'
#
loop_
_entity.id
_entity.type
_entity.pdbx_description
1 polymer ?
#
loop_
_entity_poly.entity_id
_entity_poly.type
_entity_poly.pdbx_seq_one_letter_code
_entity_poly.pdbx_strand_id
1 'polypeptide(L)'
;MYSTKEKLHHFNQLRNPLAAHADLELLRQKSPQNSNIDRFEFAPQKNFEDILFELLNFATHEEIVIHRREFFATDNDDKSDGSDESDGSDRSDKSDRSDESDIKKKEKAKKPSPKKKSSRK
;
A
#
# COMPACT_ATOMS: atom_id res chain seq x y z
N MET A 1 -0.97 11.12 4.81
CA MET A 1 -0.49 10.66 3.49
C MET A 1 0.73 9.79 3.71
N TYR A 2 0.74 8.57 3.18
CA TYR A 2 1.78 7.57 3.45
C TYR A 2 3.13 7.95 2.83
N SER A 3 4.23 7.62 3.50
CA SER A 3 5.56 7.64 2.85
C SER A 3 5.64 6.62 1.72
N THR A 4 6.62 6.73 0.83
CA THR A 4 6.80 5.78 -0.28
C THR A 4 6.88 4.32 0.19
N LYS A 5 7.52 4.08 1.34
CA LYS A 5 7.66 2.73 1.90
C LYS A 5 6.35 2.21 2.48
N GLU A 6 5.62 3.04 3.22
CA GLU A 6 4.31 2.70 3.78
C GLU A 6 3.27 2.49 2.68
N LYS A 7 3.32 3.31 1.63
CA LYS A 7 2.44 3.16 0.47
C LYS A 7 2.59 1.80 -0.20
N LEU A 8 3.82 1.31 -0.35
CA LEU A 8 4.07 -0.02 -0.89
C LEU A 8 3.57 -1.12 0.06
N HIS A 9 3.66 -0.93 1.37
CA HIS A 9 3.12 -1.86 2.35
C HIS A 9 1.60 -1.99 2.21
N HIS A 10 0.87 -0.87 2.23
CA HIS A 10 -0.59 -0.86 2.08
C HIS A 10 -1.05 -1.34 0.71
N PHE A 11 -0.33 -0.99 -0.36
CA PHE A 11 -0.60 -1.47 -1.71
C PHE A 11 -0.60 -3.00 -1.76
N ASN A 12 0.43 -3.65 -1.20
CA ASN A 12 0.53 -5.11 -1.21
C ASN A 12 -0.59 -5.77 -0.39
N GLN A 13 -1.02 -5.17 0.71
CA GLN A 13 -2.13 -5.68 1.53
C GLN A 13 -3.49 -5.57 0.82
N LEU A 14 -3.68 -4.49 0.04
CA LEU A 14 -4.95 -4.18 -0.62
C LEU A 14 -5.03 -4.73 -2.05
N ARG A 15 -3.98 -5.34 -2.57
CA ARG A 15 -3.91 -5.77 -3.97
C ARG A 15 -4.98 -6.82 -4.29
N ASN A 16 -6.03 -6.41 -5.02
CA ASN A 16 -7.13 -7.27 -5.42
C ASN A 16 -7.76 -6.77 -6.74
N PRO A 17 -7.70 -7.54 -7.84
CA PRO A 17 -8.28 -7.10 -9.12
C PRO A 17 -9.80 -7.02 -9.13
N LEU A 18 -10.49 -7.79 -8.27
CA LEU A 18 -11.96 -7.77 -8.19
C LEU A 18 -12.48 -6.47 -7.56
N ALA A 19 -11.68 -5.81 -6.73
CA ALA A 19 -12.01 -4.55 -6.08
C ALA A 19 -11.78 -3.32 -6.97
N ALA A 20 -11.30 -3.49 -8.20
CA ALA A 20 -10.92 -2.38 -9.07
C ALA A 20 -12.07 -1.40 -9.36
N HIS A 21 -13.31 -1.89 -9.42
CA HIS A 21 -14.48 -1.05 -9.62
C HIS A 21 -14.79 -0.18 -8.39
N ALA A 22 -14.79 -0.79 -7.20
CA ALA A 22 -14.94 -0.06 -5.94
C ALA A 22 -13.83 0.99 -5.76
N ASP A 23 -12.57 0.60 -6.00
CA ASP A 23 -11.44 1.52 -5.87
C ASP A 23 -11.53 2.69 -6.87
N LEU A 24 -11.99 2.43 -8.09
CA LEU A 24 -12.17 3.46 -9.11
C LEU A 24 -13.27 4.47 -8.72
N GLU A 25 -14.38 3.97 -8.17
CA GLU A 25 -15.46 4.83 -7.70
C GLU A 25 -14.99 5.73 -6.54
N LEU A 26 -14.29 5.16 -5.55
CA LEU A 26 -13.70 5.95 -4.46
C LEU A 26 -12.68 6.97 -4.97
N LEU A 27 -11.86 6.59 -5.96
CA LEU A 27 -10.88 7.49 -6.57
C LEU A 27 -11.58 8.67 -7.25
N ARG A 28 -12.70 8.44 -7.94
CA ARG A 28 -13.50 9.50 -8.56
C ARG A 28 -14.13 10.42 -7.53
N GLN A 29 -14.55 9.90 -6.38
CA GLN A 29 -15.07 10.72 -5.28
C GLN A 29 -13.98 11.58 -4.62
N LYS A 30 -12.79 11.02 -4.38
CA LYS A 30 -11.67 11.70 -3.71
C LYS A 30 -10.92 12.66 -4.63
N SER A 31 -10.81 12.33 -5.91
CA SER A 31 -10.02 13.08 -6.91
C SER A 31 -10.74 13.12 -8.26
N PRO A 32 -11.88 13.83 -8.38
CA PRO A 32 -12.65 13.90 -9.62
C PRO A 32 -11.91 14.57 -10.78
N GLN A 33 -10.83 15.30 -10.48
CA GLN A 33 -9.98 15.97 -11.47
C GLN A 33 -8.83 15.07 -11.97
N ASN A 34 -8.77 13.79 -11.55
CA ASN A 34 -7.71 12.89 -11.95
C ASN A 34 -7.84 12.52 -13.43
N SER A 35 -6.84 12.90 -14.23
CA SER A 35 -6.81 12.65 -15.68
C SER A 35 -6.81 11.17 -16.05
N ASN A 36 -6.49 10.27 -15.11
CA ASN A 36 -6.45 8.84 -15.36
C ASN A 36 -7.82 8.16 -15.17
N ILE A 37 -8.85 8.85 -14.65
CA ILE A 37 -10.18 8.27 -14.43
C ILE A 37 -10.75 7.71 -15.73
N ASP A 38 -10.76 8.51 -16.80
CA ASP A 38 -11.28 8.08 -18.10
C ASP A 38 -10.57 6.82 -18.60
N ARG A 39 -9.23 6.75 -18.43
CA ARG A 39 -8.43 5.57 -18.80
C ARG A 39 -8.83 4.35 -17.98
N PHE A 40 -9.06 4.51 -16.69
CA PHE A 40 -9.39 3.43 -15.78
C PHE A 40 -10.80 2.87 -16.03
N GLU A 41 -11.78 3.71 -16.37
CA GLU A 41 -13.16 3.30 -16.65
C GLU A 41 -13.28 2.29 -17.81
N PHE A 42 -12.41 2.37 -18.82
CA PHE A 42 -12.42 1.41 -19.95
C PHE A 42 -12.02 -0.02 -19.55
N ALA A 43 -11.13 -0.19 -18.57
CA ALA A 43 -10.67 -1.51 -18.15
C ALA A 43 -10.20 -1.51 -16.68
N PRO A 44 -11.11 -1.41 -15.70
CA PRO A 44 -10.73 -1.25 -14.30
C PRO A 44 -9.90 -2.44 -13.79
N GLN A 45 -10.33 -3.67 -14.09
CA GLN A 45 -9.63 -4.88 -13.64
C GLN A 45 -8.20 -5.04 -14.19
N LYS A 46 -7.89 -4.46 -15.36
CA LYS A 46 -6.52 -4.49 -15.91
C LYS A 46 -5.62 -3.42 -15.31
N ASN A 47 -6.23 -2.33 -14.84
CA ASN A 47 -5.53 -1.20 -14.24
C ASN A 47 -5.66 -1.18 -12.71
N PHE A 48 -6.08 -2.28 -12.08
CA PHE A 48 -6.37 -2.31 -10.64
C PHE A 48 -5.19 -1.87 -9.76
N GLU A 49 -3.97 -2.19 -10.18
CA GLU A 49 -2.75 -1.77 -9.48
C GLU A 49 -2.53 -0.26 -9.61
N ASP A 50 -2.69 0.29 -10.82
CA ASP A 50 -2.55 1.73 -11.06
C ASP A 50 -3.63 2.52 -10.32
N ILE A 51 -4.89 2.04 -10.33
CA ILE A 51 -6.02 2.63 -9.61
C ILE A 51 -5.73 2.64 -8.11
N LEU A 52 -5.35 1.49 -7.54
CA LEU A 52 -5.06 1.37 -6.11
C LEU A 52 -3.87 2.23 -5.69
N PHE A 53 -2.82 2.28 -6.51
CA PHE A 53 -1.65 3.10 -6.22
C PHE A 53 -1.99 4.58 -6.25
N GLU A 54 -2.82 5.02 -7.20
CA GLU A 54 -3.27 6.40 -7.28
C GLU A 54 -4.19 6.76 -6.10
N LEU A 55 -5.11 5.86 -5.75
CA LEU A 55 -6.04 6.02 -4.63
C LEU A 55 -5.33 6.17 -3.28
N LEU A 56 -4.22 5.47 -3.06
CA LEU A 56 -3.40 5.62 -1.86
C LEU A 56 -2.73 7.00 -1.72
N ASN A 57 -2.79 7.86 -2.75
CA ASN A 57 -2.43 9.29 -2.65
C ASN A 57 -3.57 10.17 -2.10
N PHE A 58 -4.78 9.63 -1.92
CA PHE A 58 -5.96 10.39 -1.49
C PHE A 58 -6.79 9.70 -0.40
N ALA A 59 -6.59 8.39 -0.19
CA ALA A 59 -7.31 7.58 0.80
C ALA A 59 -6.33 6.76 1.67
N THR A 60 -6.77 6.51 2.89
CA THR A 60 -6.12 5.60 3.85
C THR A 60 -6.48 4.15 3.58
N HIS A 61 -5.72 3.23 4.16
CA HIS A 61 -5.99 1.80 4.08
C HIS A 61 -7.38 1.46 4.62
N GLU A 62 -7.74 2.02 5.77
CA GLU A 62 -8.99 1.79 6.45
C GLU A 62 -10.19 2.27 5.61
N GLU A 63 -10.09 3.47 5.03
CA GLU A 63 -11.12 3.99 4.12
C GLU A 63 -11.35 3.08 2.90
N ILE A 64 -10.27 2.54 2.32
CA ILE A 64 -10.36 1.63 1.17
C ILE A 64 -11.03 0.31 1.59
N VAL A 65 -10.68 -0.25 2.75
CA VAL A 65 -11.29 -1.49 3.26
C VAL A 65 -12.79 -1.31 3.49
N ILE A 66 -13.19 -0.22 4.15
CA ILE A 66 -14.59 0.09 4.43
C ILE A 66 -15.36 0.26 3.12
N HIS A 67 -14.86 1.08 2.20
CA HIS A 67 -15.55 1.32 0.93
C HIS A 67 -15.72 0.06 0.09
N ARG A 68 -14.70 -0.81 0.03
CA ARG A 68 -14.83 -2.10 -0.67
C ARG A 68 -15.93 -2.95 -0.04
N ARG A 69 -15.98 -3.03 1.28
CA ARG A 69 -17.02 -3.80 1.99
C ARG A 69 -18.41 -3.27 1.67
N GLU A 70 -18.59 -1.96 1.73
CA GLU A 70 -19.86 -1.29 1.39
C GLU A 70 -20.23 -1.53 -0.09
N PHE A 71 -19.28 -1.38 -1.01
CA PHE A 71 -19.50 -1.58 -2.43
C PHE A 71 -19.98 -3.02 -2.73
N PHE A 72 -19.31 -4.03 -2.18
CA PHE A 72 -19.73 -5.41 -2.36
C PHE A 72 -21.02 -5.76 -1.62
N ALA A 73 -21.30 -5.14 -0.46
CA ALA A 73 -22.58 -5.30 0.21
C ALA A 73 -23.72 -4.75 -0.66
N THR A 74 -23.57 -3.53 -1.19
CA THR A 74 -24.60 -2.90 -2.04
C THR A 74 -24.90 -3.69 -3.33
N ASP A 75 -23.90 -4.36 -3.91
CA ASP A 75 -24.10 -5.25 -5.07
C ASP A 75 -24.95 -6.50 -4.72
N ASN A 76 -24.95 -6.91 -3.45
CA ASN A 76 -25.75 -8.03 -2.93
C ASN A 76 -27.06 -7.60 -2.26
N ASP A 77 -27.17 -6.35 -1.79
CA ASP A 77 -28.30 -5.82 -1.01
C ASP A 77 -29.56 -5.53 -1.84
N ASP A 78 -29.54 -5.66 -3.18
CA ASP A 78 -30.78 -5.83 -3.96
C ASP A 78 -31.49 -7.18 -3.64
N LYS A 79 -30.98 -7.97 -2.68
CA LYS A 79 -31.57 -9.23 -2.21
C LYS A 79 -31.67 -9.44 -0.69
N SER A 80 -31.15 -8.60 0.20
CA SER A 80 -31.38 -8.81 1.64
C SER A 80 -31.19 -7.58 2.51
N ASP A 81 -32.29 -7.04 3.03
CA ASP A 81 -32.33 -6.31 4.29
C ASP A 81 -31.63 -7.09 5.40
N GLY A 82 -30.67 -6.48 6.10
CA GLY A 82 -30.22 -6.95 7.42
C GLY A 82 -28.73 -6.86 7.72
N SER A 83 -28.31 -5.70 8.24
CA SER A 83 -27.33 -5.53 9.34
C SER A 83 -26.11 -6.46 9.41
N ASP A 84 -24.92 -5.93 9.08
CA ASP A 84 -23.63 -6.51 9.51
C ASP A 84 -22.81 -5.45 10.28
N GLU A 85 -23.06 -5.39 11.58
CA GLU A 85 -22.16 -4.79 12.56
C GLU A 85 -20.86 -5.62 12.59
N SER A 86 -19.80 -5.14 11.95
CA SER A 86 -18.46 -5.69 12.19
C SER A 86 -17.90 -5.02 13.43
N ASP A 87 -18.13 -5.68 14.56
CA ASP A 87 -17.29 -5.65 15.76
C ASP A 87 -15.82 -5.83 15.38
N GLY A 88 -15.09 -4.72 15.34
CA GLY A 88 -13.63 -4.68 15.27
C GLY A 88 -13.09 -4.19 16.62
N SER A 89 -13.37 -4.97 17.66
CA SER A 89 -12.87 -4.85 19.03
C SER A 89 -11.58 -4.02 19.21
N ASP A 90 -11.75 -2.86 19.86
CA ASP A 90 -10.73 -2.14 20.61
C ASP A 90 -10.17 -3.01 21.73
N ARG A 91 -8.86 -3.34 21.67
CA ARG A 91 -8.02 -3.70 22.83
C ARG A 91 -6.57 -3.24 22.64
N SER A 92 -6.31 -2.00 23.06
CA SER A 92 -5.26 -1.59 24.01
C SER A 92 -3.99 -2.45 24.17
N ASP A 93 -2.80 -1.83 24.02
CA ASP A 93 -1.96 -1.35 25.13
C ASP A 93 -0.45 -1.34 24.79
N LYS A 94 0.21 -0.34 25.37
CA LYS A 94 1.61 0.10 25.38
C LYS A 94 2.73 -0.89 25.06
N SER A 95 3.74 -0.37 24.36
CA SER A 95 5.13 -0.47 24.84
C SER A 95 5.90 0.83 24.56
N ASP A 96 6.05 1.63 25.60
CA ASP A 96 6.95 2.78 25.71
C ASP A 96 8.38 2.27 26.02
N ARG A 97 9.39 2.88 25.35
CA ARG A 97 10.84 3.00 25.66
C ARG A 97 11.50 1.91 26.56
N SER A 98 12.60 1.27 26.20
CA SER A 98 13.97 1.79 26.05
C SER A 98 14.89 0.57 25.83
N ASP A 99 15.97 0.64 25.06
CA ASP A 99 17.35 0.57 25.60
C ASP A 99 18.39 0.58 24.47
N GLU A 100 19.41 1.39 24.69
CA GLU A 100 20.62 1.60 23.92
C GLU A 100 21.65 0.58 24.41
N SER A 101 22.15 -0.30 23.56
CA SER A 101 23.43 -0.94 23.83
C SER A 101 24.16 -1.38 22.56
N ASP A 102 24.98 -0.46 22.07
CA ASP A 102 26.43 -0.65 21.91
C ASP A 102 26.90 -2.08 21.57
N ILE A 103 27.18 -2.34 20.28
CA ILE A 103 28.14 -3.38 19.88
C ILE A 103 29.23 -2.74 19.04
N LYS A 104 30.27 -2.31 19.75
CA LYS A 104 31.54 -1.85 19.20
C LYS A 104 32.61 -2.92 19.47
N LYS A 105 33.02 -3.65 18.43
CA LYS A 105 34.36 -4.29 18.31
C LYS A 105 34.56 -4.66 16.84
N LYS A 106 35.19 -3.79 16.04
CA LYS A 106 36.65 -3.77 15.77
C LYS A 106 37.22 -5.15 15.45
N GLU A 107 37.51 -5.40 14.19
CA GLU A 107 38.87 -5.84 13.84
C GLU A 107 39.31 -5.28 12.49
N LYS A 108 40.54 -4.77 12.48
CA LYS A 108 41.24 -4.15 11.36
C LYS A 108 42.10 -5.22 10.69
N ALA A 109 42.16 -5.24 9.37
CA ALA A 109 43.39 -5.59 8.68
C ALA A 109 43.51 -4.86 7.33
N LYS A 110 44.75 -4.51 7.00
CA LYS A 110 45.17 -3.44 6.12
C LYS A 110 45.19 -3.82 4.63
N LYS A 111 44.99 -2.78 3.80
CA LYS A 111 45.48 -2.55 2.41
C LYS A 111 46.93 -3.08 2.17
N PRO A 112 47.46 -3.23 0.92
CA PRO A 112 47.18 -2.37 -0.25
C PRO A 112 47.22 -2.99 -1.67
N SER A 113 46.70 -2.21 -2.62
CA SER A 113 46.96 -2.28 -4.06
C SER A 113 48.46 -2.26 -4.43
N PRO A 114 48.84 -2.85 -5.59
CA PRO A 114 49.92 -2.29 -6.40
C PRO A 114 49.47 -1.92 -7.82
N LYS A 115 50.04 -0.82 -8.31
CA LYS A 115 49.97 -0.31 -9.68
C LYS A 115 50.88 -1.13 -10.62
N LYS A 116 50.47 -1.21 -11.89
CA LYS A 116 51.23 -1.36 -13.16
C LYS A 116 52.70 -1.85 -13.12
N LYS A 117 53.05 -2.84 -13.98
CA LYS A 117 53.90 -2.72 -15.19
C LYS A 117 54.41 -4.09 -15.73
N SER A 118 54.44 -4.20 -17.07
CA SER A 118 55.31 -5.08 -17.91
C SER A 118 55.04 -6.60 -17.83
N SER A 119 55.29 -7.47 -18.81
CA SER A 119 55.74 -7.43 -20.20
C SER A 119 55.71 -8.89 -20.73
N ARG A 120 55.68 -9.08 -22.05
CA ARG A 120 56.01 -10.30 -22.84
C ARG A 120 55.01 -11.48 -22.84
N LYS A 121 54.44 -11.76 -24.01
CA LYS A 121 54.96 -12.80 -24.91
C LYS A 121 54.65 -12.44 -26.36
#